data_AF-A0A6J6B611-F1
#
_entry.id   AF-A0A6J6B611-F1
#
_cell.length_a   1.000
_cell.length_b   1.000
_cell.length_c   1.000
_cell.angle_alpha   90.00
_cell.angle_beta   90.00
_cell.angle_gamma   90.00
#
_symmetry.space_group_name_H-M   'P 1'
#
loop_
_entity.id
_entity.type
_entity.pdbx_description
1 polymer ?
#
loop_
_entity_poly.entity_id
_entity_poly.type
_entity_poly.pdbx_seq_one_letter_code
_entity_poly.pdbx_strand_id
1 'polypeptide(L)'
;MSQHMVIFQNPDGDPGYNQFESIDEAVSFVEKIRNDQGVDSVRIFELNEVKFELKPYYKVKLQALNAGSSSAPAPAPAAAPAPAPAPAPAPAPAPAPAPAPAPAPAAAPAPAPAPAPAPAPAPAAAPAPAPAPDPAFSPFASPAAPSAPAAPSAPAAAPVPPADQPAEESQPTRRGLFGR
;
A
#
# COMPACT_ATOMS: atom_id res chain seq x y z
N MET A 1 -9.53 -28.06 3.81
CA MET A 1 -10.13 -26.76 4.15
C MET A 1 -9.16 -26.12 5.12
N SER A 2 -8.53 -25.02 4.75
CA SER A 2 -7.61 -24.31 5.65
C SER A 2 -8.45 -23.44 6.58
N GLN A 3 -8.49 -23.80 7.88
CA GLN A 3 -9.10 -22.93 8.88
C GLN A 3 -8.13 -21.78 9.18
N HIS A 4 -8.66 -20.61 9.51
CA HIS A 4 -7.89 -19.43 9.85
C HIS A 4 -8.32 -18.92 11.23
N MET A 5 -7.36 -18.49 12.06
CA MET A 5 -7.63 -17.89 13.37
C MET A 5 -7.09 -16.48 13.37
N VAL A 6 -7.97 -15.54 13.70
CA VAL A 6 -7.63 -14.14 13.93
C VAL A 6 -7.45 -13.94 15.43
N ILE A 7 -6.27 -13.47 15.81
CA ILE A 7 -5.96 -13.06 17.18
C ILE A 7 -5.74 -11.55 17.17
N PHE A 8 -6.46 -10.83 18.01
CA PHE A 8 -6.40 -9.37 18.10
C PHE A 8 -6.33 -8.90 19.55
N GLN A 9 -5.79 -7.71 19.79
CA GLN A 9 -5.82 -7.07 21.11
C GLN A 9 -6.82 -5.92 21.09
N ASN A 10 -7.79 -5.95 21.99
CA ASN A 10 -8.73 -4.84 22.18
C ASN A 10 -8.00 -3.61 22.74
N PRO A 11 -8.60 -2.41 22.64
CA PRO A 11 -8.06 -1.20 23.27
C PRO A 11 -7.84 -1.35 24.80
N ASP A 12 -8.60 -2.22 25.46
CA ASP A 12 -8.44 -2.58 26.88
C ASP A 12 -7.24 -3.52 27.16
N GLY A 13 -6.57 -4.02 26.11
CA GLY A 13 -5.42 -4.93 26.20
C GLY A 13 -5.77 -6.42 26.23
N ASP A 14 -7.05 -6.77 26.35
CA ASP A 14 -7.51 -8.16 26.35
C ASP A 14 -7.38 -8.81 24.96
N PRO A 15 -6.88 -10.05 24.87
CA PRO A 15 -6.79 -10.77 23.61
C PRO A 15 -8.16 -11.35 23.20
N GLY A 16 -8.60 -11.04 21.98
CA GLY A 16 -9.73 -11.65 21.30
C GLY A 16 -9.30 -12.73 20.30
N TYR A 17 -10.13 -13.75 20.15
CA TYR A 17 -9.89 -14.89 19.25
C TYR A 17 -11.14 -15.17 18.41
N ASN A 18 -11.00 -15.24 17.08
CA ASN A 18 -12.07 -15.65 16.17
C ASN A 18 -11.52 -16.64 15.13
N GLN A 19 -12.29 -17.69 14.82
CA GLN A 19 -11.94 -18.68 13.78
C GLN A 19 -12.84 -18.53 12.57
N PHE A 20 -12.26 -18.72 11.38
CA PHE A 20 -12.90 -18.59 10.08
C PHE A 20 -12.52 -19.77 9.18
N GLU A 21 -13.41 -20.16 8.29
CA GLU A 21 -13.18 -21.26 7.34
C GLU A 21 -12.47 -20.81 6.06
N SER A 22 -12.39 -19.49 5.84
CA SER A 22 -11.77 -18.86 4.68
C SER A 22 -10.91 -17.66 5.08
N ILE A 23 -9.87 -17.38 4.28
CA ILE A 23 -9.01 -16.22 4.44
C ILE A 23 -9.75 -14.91 4.13
N ASP A 24 -10.63 -14.88 3.11
CA ASP A 24 -11.37 -13.68 2.72
C ASP A 24 -12.29 -13.18 3.85
N GLU A 25 -12.92 -14.11 4.56
CA GLU A 25 -13.79 -13.79 5.70
C GLU A 25 -12.96 -13.26 6.88
N ALA A 26 -11.81 -13.89 7.15
CA ALA A 26 -10.87 -13.43 8.18
C ALA A 26 -10.38 -12.01 7.89
N VAL A 27 -9.97 -11.72 6.65
CA VAL A 27 -9.51 -10.38 6.23
C VAL A 27 -10.63 -9.35 6.36
N SER A 28 -11.84 -9.67 5.90
CA SER A 28 -13.00 -8.79 6.03
C SER A 28 -13.31 -8.46 7.50
N PHE A 29 -13.16 -9.44 8.39
CA PHE A 29 -13.30 -9.23 9.82
C PHE A 29 -12.19 -8.33 10.38
N VAL A 30 -10.93 -8.54 9.99
CA VAL A 30 -9.79 -7.70 10.40
C VAL A 30 -9.99 -6.24 9.98
N GLU A 31 -10.43 -6.00 8.74
CA GLU A 31 -10.71 -4.66 8.26
C GLU A 31 -11.85 -4.00 9.02
N LYS A 32 -12.91 -4.76 9.33
CA LYS A 32 -14.02 -4.28 10.15
C LYS A 32 -13.56 -3.85 11.55
N ILE A 33 -12.81 -4.69 12.27
CA ILE A 33 -12.35 -4.34 13.63
C ILE A 33 -11.34 -3.18 13.64
N ARG A 34 -10.55 -3.04 12.57
CA ARG A 34 -9.67 -1.87 12.41
C ARG A 34 -10.46 -0.59 12.21
N ASN A 35 -11.49 -0.62 11.38
CA ASN A 35 -12.28 0.56 11.03
C ASN A 35 -13.29 0.96 12.13
N ASP A 36 -14.00 -0.01 12.71
CA ASP A 36 -15.05 0.26 13.71
C ASP A 36 -14.51 0.35 15.14
N GLN A 37 -13.52 -0.49 15.49
CA GLN A 37 -13.06 -0.65 16.89
C GLN A 37 -11.65 -0.09 17.13
N GLY A 38 -10.97 0.41 16.08
CA GLY A 38 -9.61 0.96 16.20
C GLY A 38 -8.58 -0.07 16.64
N VAL A 39 -8.79 -1.35 16.33
CA VAL A 39 -7.89 -2.43 16.75
C VAL A 39 -6.79 -2.64 15.71
N ASP A 40 -5.60 -2.11 15.97
CA ASP A 40 -4.48 -2.17 15.02
C ASP A 40 -3.71 -3.51 15.10
N SER A 41 -3.60 -4.04 16.33
CA SER A 41 -2.83 -5.22 16.70
C SER A 41 -3.59 -6.50 16.38
N VAL A 42 -3.60 -6.89 15.10
CA VAL A 42 -4.30 -8.08 14.59
C VAL A 42 -3.33 -9.01 13.87
N ARG A 43 -3.44 -10.32 14.13
CA ARG A 43 -2.68 -11.38 13.48
C ARG A 43 -3.61 -12.47 12.97
N ILE A 44 -3.34 -12.96 11.76
CA ILE A 44 -4.06 -14.08 11.15
C ILE A 44 -3.12 -15.27 11.11
N PHE A 45 -3.60 -16.43 11.55
CA PHE A 45 -2.89 -17.70 11.55
C PHE A 45 -3.67 -18.71 10.73
N GLU A 46 -2.98 -19.50 9.91
CA GLU A 46 -3.56 -20.69 9.30
C GLU A 46 -3.50 -21.86 10.29
N LEU A 47 -4.63 -22.52 10.54
CA LEU A 47 -4.73 -23.72 11.37
C LEU A 47 -4.56 -24.94 10.48
N ASN A 48 -3.46 -25.64 10.72
CA ASN A 48 -3.18 -26.93 10.11
C ASN A 48 -3.38 -28.04 11.12
N GLU A 49 -4.21 -29.03 10.77
CA GLU A 49 -4.38 -30.24 11.58
C GLU A 49 -3.08 -31.05 11.57
N VAL A 50 -2.41 -31.13 12.71
CA VAL A 50 -1.24 -31.99 12.89
C VAL A 50 -1.69 -33.33 13.46
N LYS A 51 -1.60 -34.39 12.63
CA LYS A 51 -1.79 -35.77 13.11
C LYS A 51 -0.54 -36.22 13.84
N PHE A 52 -0.64 -36.48 15.14
CA PHE A 52 0.45 -37.05 15.93
C PHE A 52 0.05 -38.43 16.47
N GLU A 53 1.03 -39.33 16.52
CA GLU A 53 0.87 -40.67 17.07
C GLU A 53 1.25 -40.65 18.56
N LEU A 54 0.25 -40.68 19.44
CA LEU A 54 0.48 -40.80 20.87
C LEU A 54 0.74 -42.27 21.23
N LYS A 55 1.97 -42.60 21.62
CA LYS A 55 2.31 -43.94 22.17
C LYS A 55 2.26 -43.88 23.70
N PRO A 56 1.16 -44.32 24.33
CA PRO A 56 1.05 -44.27 25.77
C PRO A 56 1.96 -45.32 26.41
N TYR A 57 2.91 -44.88 27.24
CA TYR A 57 3.70 -45.77 28.09
C TYR A 57 3.08 -45.83 29.48
N TYR A 58 2.53 -47.00 29.82
CA TYR A 58 1.96 -47.23 31.14
C TYR A 58 3.02 -47.79 32.08
N LYS A 59 3.29 -47.08 33.17
CA LYS A 59 4.11 -47.59 34.26
C LYS A 59 3.26 -48.50 35.14
N VAL A 60 3.23 -49.80 34.80
CA VAL A 60 2.55 -50.81 35.62
C VAL A 60 3.38 -51.05 36.89
N LYS A 61 2.79 -50.76 38.05
CA LYS A 61 3.31 -51.24 39.34
C LYS A 61 2.53 -52.49 39.70
N LEU A 62 3.19 -53.64 39.65
CA LEU A 62 2.63 -54.88 40.18
C LEU A 62 2.68 -54.77 41.72
N GLN A 63 1.52 -54.52 42.33
CA GLN A 63 1.37 -54.80 43.76
C GLN A 63 1.46 -56.31 43.92
N ALA A 64 2.37 -56.79 44.78
CA ALA A 64 2.52 -58.20 45.07
C ALA A 64 1.17 -58.72 45.61
N LEU A 65 0.40 -59.37 44.74
CA LEU A 65 -0.78 -60.11 45.13
C LEU A 65 -0.31 -61.22 46.06
N ASN A 66 -0.68 -61.06 47.32
CA ASN A 66 -0.54 -62.00 48.43
C ASN A 66 -0.59 -63.46 47.96
N ALA A 67 0.58 -64.03 47.66
CA ALA A 67 0.72 -65.44 47.35
C ALA A 67 0.64 -66.20 48.68
N GLY A 68 -0.36 -67.07 48.78
CA GLY A 68 -0.64 -67.84 49.97
C GLY A 68 0.55 -68.65 50.47
N SER A 69 0.64 -68.71 51.79
CA SER A 69 1.06 -69.85 52.61
C SER A 69 1.72 -71.02 51.87
N SER A 70 3.05 -71.00 51.72
CA SER A 70 3.83 -72.22 51.80
C SER A 70 5.23 -71.93 52.34
N SER A 71 5.60 -72.71 53.35
CA SER A 71 6.79 -72.57 54.17
C SER A 71 8.06 -72.95 53.40
N ALA A 72 8.93 -71.97 53.15
CA ALA A 72 10.38 -72.17 53.01
C ALA A 72 11.09 -70.85 53.35
N PRO A 73 12.18 -70.84 54.15
CA PRO A 73 12.94 -69.62 54.38
C PRO A 73 13.70 -69.26 53.09
N ALA A 74 13.19 -68.26 52.39
CA ALA A 74 13.80 -67.71 51.19
C ALA A 74 15.07 -66.92 51.53
N PRO A 75 16.13 -66.99 50.70
CA PRO A 75 17.35 -66.22 50.92
C PRO A 75 17.05 -64.72 50.91
N ALA A 76 17.73 -63.97 51.79
CA ALA A 76 17.51 -62.54 51.97
C ALA A 76 17.59 -61.79 50.62
N PRO A 77 16.58 -60.97 50.28
CA PRO A 77 16.53 -60.28 49.00
C PRO A 77 17.73 -59.34 48.85
N ALA A 78 18.49 -59.52 47.77
CA ALA A 78 19.56 -58.61 47.40
C ALA A 78 19.00 -57.20 47.21
N ALA A 79 19.71 -56.21 47.79
CA ALA A 79 19.31 -54.81 47.73
C ALA A 79 19.08 -54.37 46.27
N ALA A 80 17.90 -53.83 46.00
CA ALA A 80 17.54 -53.34 44.68
C ALA A 80 18.52 -52.24 44.23
N PRO A 81 18.97 -52.26 42.96
CA PRO A 81 19.85 -51.21 42.44
C PRO A 81 19.16 -49.85 42.53
N ALA A 82 19.92 -48.83 42.96
CA ALA A 82 19.42 -47.47 43.12
C ALA A 82 18.84 -46.94 41.81
N PRO A 83 17.71 -46.21 41.85
CA PRO A 83 17.08 -45.68 40.64
C PRO A 83 18.03 -44.72 39.91
N ALA A 84 18.11 -44.88 38.59
CA ALA A 84 18.90 -44.01 37.73
C ALA A 84 18.44 -42.53 37.88
N PRO A 85 19.38 -41.57 37.94
CA PRO A 85 19.05 -40.17 38.07
C PRO A 85 18.18 -39.68 36.91
N ALA A 86 17.20 -38.83 37.21
CA ALA A 86 16.27 -38.30 36.22
C ALA A 86 17.00 -37.48 35.15
N PRO A 87 16.57 -37.53 33.88
CA PRO A 87 17.13 -36.70 32.81
C PRO A 87 17.04 -35.21 33.17
N ALA A 88 18.11 -34.47 32.87
CA ALA A 88 18.13 -33.02 33.09
C ALA A 88 17.05 -32.32 32.24
N PRO A 89 16.40 -31.27 32.77
CA PRO A 89 15.40 -30.50 32.02
C PRO A 89 16.01 -29.88 30.76
N ALA A 90 15.24 -29.88 29.68
CA ALA A 90 15.66 -29.31 28.40
C ALA A 90 15.91 -27.79 28.52
N PRO A 91 16.89 -27.24 27.79
CA PRO A 91 17.16 -25.81 27.78
C PRO A 91 15.93 -25.00 27.35
N ALA A 92 15.71 -23.86 28.00
CA ALA A 92 14.62 -22.95 27.65
C ALA A 92 14.81 -22.39 26.21
N PRO A 93 13.73 -22.21 25.44
CA PRO A 93 13.80 -21.58 24.12
C PRO A 93 14.44 -20.20 24.17
N ALA A 94 15.25 -19.87 23.17
CA ALA A 94 15.87 -18.56 23.05
C ALA A 94 14.81 -17.45 22.87
N PRO A 95 15.04 -16.24 23.40
CA PRO A 95 14.14 -15.10 23.20
C PRO A 95 13.94 -14.79 21.71
N ALA A 96 12.69 -14.46 21.33
CA ALA A 96 12.38 -14.06 19.96
C ALA A 96 13.13 -12.76 19.58
N PRO A 97 13.56 -12.61 18.32
CA PRO A 97 14.20 -11.38 17.84
C PRO A 97 13.30 -10.17 18.01
N ALA A 98 13.89 -9.03 18.38
CA ALA A 98 13.17 -7.77 18.48
C ALA A 98 12.59 -7.34 17.12
N PRO A 99 11.36 -6.79 17.07
CA PRO A 99 10.76 -6.32 15.84
C PRO A 99 11.58 -5.21 15.19
N ALA A 100 11.63 -5.22 13.86
CA ALA A 100 12.37 -4.24 13.07
C ALA A 100 11.78 -2.83 13.25
N PRO A 101 12.61 -1.77 13.19
CA PRO A 101 12.14 -0.38 13.25
C PRO A 101 11.14 -0.09 12.13
N ALA A 102 10.07 0.65 12.46
CA ALA A 102 9.10 1.08 11.48
C ALA A 102 9.73 2.02 10.42
N PRO A 103 9.31 1.90 9.14
CA PRO A 103 9.80 2.78 8.09
C PRO A 103 9.43 4.25 8.37
N ALA A 104 10.34 5.16 8.04
CA ALA A 104 10.15 6.58 8.24
C ALA A 104 8.98 7.12 7.39
N PRO A 105 8.21 8.11 7.90
CA PRO A 105 7.13 8.73 7.14
C PRO A 105 7.62 9.32 5.81
N ALA A 106 6.85 9.08 4.75
CA ALA A 106 7.11 9.67 3.44
C ALA A 106 7.00 11.20 3.51
N ALA A 107 7.91 11.89 2.82
CA ALA A 107 7.88 13.35 2.72
C ALA A 107 6.57 13.83 2.08
N ALA A 108 5.98 14.88 2.65
CA ALA A 108 4.75 15.45 2.13
C ALA A 108 4.94 15.98 0.69
N PRO A 109 3.95 15.80 -0.19
CA PRO A 109 4.01 16.32 -1.54
C PRO A 109 4.15 17.85 -1.54
N ALA A 110 4.99 18.36 -2.45
CA ALA A 110 5.23 19.79 -2.60
C ALA A 110 3.93 20.53 -3.00
N PRO A 111 3.73 21.77 -2.51
CA PRO A 111 2.56 22.56 -2.86
C PRO A 111 2.49 22.83 -4.37
N ALA A 112 1.28 22.79 -4.92
CA ALA A 112 1.03 23.03 -6.33
C ALA A 112 1.46 24.45 -6.74
N PRO A 113 1.99 24.64 -7.97
CA PRO A 113 2.32 25.95 -8.49
C PRO A 113 1.10 26.88 -8.50
N ALA A 114 1.32 28.15 -8.13
CA ALA A 114 0.26 29.16 -8.15
C ALA A 114 -0.26 29.38 -9.60
N PRO A 115 -1.59 29.60 -9.77
CA PRO A 115 -2.17 29.87 -11.08
C PRO A 115 -1.57 31.15 -11.70
N ALA A 116 -1.39 31.11 -13.02
CA ALA A 116 -0.84 32.23 -13.78
C ALA A 116 -1.74 33.47 -13.69
N PRO A 117 -1.16 34.69 -13.69
CA PRO A 117 -1.93 35.93 -13.71
C PRO A 117 -2.88 36.01 -14.90
N ALA A 118 -4.08 36.54 -14.68
CA ALA A 118 -5.06 36.75 -15.74
C ALA A 118 -4.53 37.74 -16.80
N PRO A 119 -4.87 37.56 -18.09
CA PRO A 119 -4.51 38.49 -19.15
C PRO A 119 -5.02 39.91 -18.87
N ALA A 120 -4.20 40.91 -19.17
CA ALA A 120 -4.60 42.30 -19.05
C ALA A 120 -5.78 42.61 -20.00
N PRO A 121 -6.75 43.45 -19.58
CA PRO A 121 -7.87 43.84 -20.42
C PRO A 121 -7.37 44.56 -21.68
N ALA A 122 -8.02 44.25 -22.81
CA ALA A 122 -7.70 44.86 -24.10
C ALA A 122 -7.92 46.38 -24.08
N PRO A 123 -7.07 47.17 -24.76
CA PRO A 123 -7.26 48.61 -24.89
C PRO A 123 -8.64 48.94 -25.47
N ALA A 124 -9.33 49.90 -24.86
CA ALA A 124 -10.60 50.39 -25.37
C ALA A 124 -10.42 50.94 -26.79
N ALA A 125 -11.36 50.58 -27.69
CA ALA A 125 -11.36 51.07 -29.05
C ALA A 125 -11.37 52.61 -29.06
N ALA A 126 -10.50 53.20 -29.88
CA ALA A 126 -10.45 54.63 -30.06
C ALA A 126 -11.81 55.15 -30.56
N PRO A 127 -12.29 56.31 -30.07
CA PRO A 127 -13.53 56.90 -30.54
C PRO A 127 -13.44 57.14 -32.05
N ALA A 128 -14.51 56.80 -32.77
CA ALA A 128 -14.61 57.02 -34.20
C ALA A 128 -14.43 58.52 -34.53
N PRO A 129 -13.69 58.85 -35.59
CA PRO A 129 -13.54 60.24 -36.03
C PRO A 129 -14.90 60.86 -36.31
N ALA A 130 -15.07 62.11 -35.88
CA ALA A 130 -16.30 62.87 -36.11
C ALA A 130 -16.60 62.95 -37.62
N PRO A 131 -17.87 62.86 -38.02
CA PRO A 131 -18.25 63.02 -39.42
C PRO A 131 -17.75 64.36 -39.95
N ALA A 132 -17.13 64.33 -41.13
CA ALA A 132 -16.68 65.53 -41.81
C ALA A 132 -17.89 66.43 -42.13
N PRO A 133 -17.73 67.76 -42.05
CA PRO A 133 -18.79 68.68 -42.44
C PRO A 133 -19.16 68.47 -43.92
N ASP A 134 -20.47 68.46 -44.19
CA ASP A 134 -21.03 68.33 -45.53
C ASP A 134 -20.43 69.39 -46.47
N PRO A 135 -20.01 69.01 -47.69
CA PRO A 135 -19.52 69.97 -48.67
C PRO A 135 -20.65 70.92 -49.08
N ALA A 136 -20.45 72.20 -48.80
CA ALA A 136 -21.28 73.27 -49.31
C ALA A 136 -21.30 73.21 -50.85
N PHE A 137 -22.50 73.09 -51.40
CA PHE A 137 -22.79 73.12 -52.83
C PHE A 137 -22.06 74.30 -53.51
N SER A 138 -21.09 73.99 -54.35
CA SER A 138 -20.54 74.92 -55.33
C SER A 138 -21.23 74.67 -56.68
N PRO A 139 -22.09 75.58 -57.17
CA PRO A 139 -22.69 75.45 -58.48
C PRO A 139 -21.69 75.99 -59.51
N PHE A 140 -20.79 75.15 -60.03
CA PHE A 140 -20.25 75.18 -61.40
C PHE A 140 -19.01 74.28 -61.50
N ALA A 141 -19.17 73.08 -62.03
CA ALA A 141 -18.13 72.41 -62.82
C ALA A 141 -18.77 71.32 -63.70
N SER A 142 -18.41 71.40 -64.99
CA SER A 142 -18.86 70.57 -66.11
C SER A 142 -18.39 69.10 -66.03
N PRO A 143 -18.96 68.19 -66.87
CA PRO A 143 -18.98 66.75 -66.61
C PRO A 143 -17.75 66.03 -67.18
N ALA A 144 -17.31 64.97 -66.50
CA ALA A 144 -16.38 63.97 -67.03
C ALA A 144 -16.91 62.55 -66.75
N ALA A 145 -16.63 61.68 -67.73
CA ALA A 145 -17.29 60.43 -68.13
C ALA A 145 -17.30 59.25 -67.12
N PRO A 146 -18.13 58.21 -67.34
CA PRO A 146 -18.37 57.11 -66.41
C PRO A 146 -17.41 55.94 -66.61
N SER A 147 -17.14 55.17 -65.55
CA SER A 147 -16.56 53.81 -65.65
C SER A 147 -17.13 52.89 -64.57
N ALA A 148 -18.09 52.08 -65.03
CA ALA A 148 -18.35 50.64 -64.84
C ALA A 148 -18.01 49.88 -63.51
N PRO A 149 -18.69 48.74 -63.25
CA PRO A 149 -19.02 48.30 -61.88
C PRO A 149 -18.26 47.07 -61.33
N ALA A 150 -18.14 47.08 -60.00
CA ALA A 150 -18.34 46.03 -58.98
C ALA A 150 -17.70 44.60 -59.04
N ALA A 151 -17.24 44.21 -57.84
CA ALA A 151 -17.30 42.89 -57.16
C ALA A 151 -16.06 41.95 -57.24
N PRO A 152 -15.87 40.96 -56.33
CA PRO A 152 -16.41 40.73 -54.97
C PRO A 152 -15.31 40.39 -53.91
N SER A 153 -15.76 40.20 -52.66
CA SER A 153 -15.01 39.90 -51.43
C SER A 153 -14.42 38.47 -51.28
N ALA A 154 -13.51 38.36 -50.30
CA ALA A 154 -13.16 37.22 -49.41
C ALA A 154 -11.94 36.33 -49.80
N PRO A 155 -11.31 35.54 -48.88
CA PRO A 155 -11.47 35.44 -47.42
C PRO A 155 -10.14 35.52 -46.60
N ALA A 156 -10.31 35.38 -45.28
CA ALA A 156 -9.29 35.34 -44.23
C ALA A 156 -8.21 34.23 -44.36
N ALA A 157 -6.99 34.54 -43.89
CA ALA A 157 -5.96 33.56 -43.56
C ALA A 157 -5.45 33.79 -42.13
N ALA A 158 -5.64 32.79 -41.27
CA ALA A 158 -4.92 32.58 -40.02
C ALA A 158 -3.89 31.44 -40.24
N PRO A 159 -3.13 30.98 -39.23
CA PRO A 159 -2.23 31.68 -38.32
C PRO A 159 -0.75 31.25 -38.56
N VAL A 160 0.18 31.90 -37.88
CA VAL A 160 1.63 31.59 -37.91
C VAL A 160 1.93 30.41 -36.96
N PRO A 161 2.67 29.36 -37.38
CA PRO A 161 3.09 28.28 -36.48
C PRO A 161 4.32 28.69 -35.62
N PRO A 162 4.49 28.12 -34.41
CA PRO A 162 5.68 28.32 -33.58
C PRO A 162 6.88 27.54 -34.12
N ALA A 163 8.07 28.11 -33.91
CA ALA A 163 9.35 27.58 -34.35
C ALA A 163 9.64 26.19 -33.75
N ASP A 164 10.00 25.30 -34.66
CA ASP A 164 10.54 23.96 -34.43
C ASP A 164 11.94 24.05 -33.78
N GLN A 165 12.17 23.14 -32.84
CA GLN A 165 13.46 22.89 -32.19
C GLN A 165 14.49 22.37 -33.21
N PRO A 166 15.80 22.53 -32.97
CA PRO A 166 16.76 21.61 -33.56
C PRO A 166 17.54 20.80 -32.52
N ALA A 167 17.58 19.50 -32.83
CA ALA A 167 18.73 18.61 -32.74
C ALA A 167 19.18 18.10 -31.37
N GLU A 168 18.63 16.92 -31.07
CA GLU A 168 19.35 15.75 -30.56
C GLU A 168 20.68 15.54 -31.30
N GLU A 169 21.83 15.56 -30.61
CA GLU A 169 22.98 14.68 -30.87
C GLU A 169 24.07 14.81 -29.77
N SER A 170 24.66 13.67 -29.39
CA SER A 170 25.92 13.49 -28.66
C SER A 170 25.92 13.62 -27.12
N GLN A 171 25.93 12.48 -26.42
CA GLN A 171 27.19 11.92 -25.89
C GLN A 171 27.05 10.49 -25.30
N PRO A 172 28.15 9.70 -25.29
CA PRO A 172 28.10 8.24 -25.44
C PRO A 172 28.15 7.41 -24.16
N THR A 173 27.58 6.22 -24.29
CA THR A 173 27.70 5.06 -23.41
C THR A 173 29.13 4.52 -23.33
N ARG A 174 29.71 4.49 -22.11
CA ARG A 174 30.40 3.33 -21.49
C ARG A 174 31.33 3.82 -20.38
N ARG A 175 31.24 3.16 -19.21
CA ARG A 175 32.27 2.22 -18.70
C ARG A 175 32.15 2.11 -17.17
N GLY A 176 31.69 0.96 -16.69
CA GLY A 176 31.57 0.68 -15.25
C GLY A 176 32.92 0.50 -14.55
N LEU A 177 32.90 0.60 -13.21
CA LEU A 177 33.88 -0.05 -12.36
C LEU A 177 33.42 -0.05 -10.88
N PHE A 178 33.17 -1.25 -10.36
CA PHE A 178 33.39 -1.78 -9.00
C PHE A 178 33.25 -0.92 -7.74
N GLY A 179 32.59 -1.53 -6.75
CA GLY A 179 32.45 -1.02 -5.40
C GLY A 179 33.70 -1.09 -4.51
N ARG A 180 33.48 -0.59 -3.30
CA ARG A 180 34.21 -0.87 -2.06
C ARG A 180 33.22 -0.77 -0.91
#